data_AF-A0A381TTC1-F1
#
_entry.id   AF-A0A381TTC1-F1
#
_cell.length_a   1.000
_cell.length_b   1.000
_cell.length_c   1.000
_cell.angle_alpha   90.00
_cell.angle_beta   90.00
_cell.angle_gamma   90.00
#
_symmetry.space_group_name_H-M   'P 1'
#
loop_
_entity.id
_entity.type
_entity.pdbx_description
1 polymer ?
#
loop_
_entity_poly.entity_id
_entity_poly.type
_entity_poly.pdbx_seq_one_letter_code
_entity_poly.pdbx_strand_id
1 'polypeptide(L)'
;VTFDQQRQAYRITTVNDAADQAGIRPDMTLATARAMVPQLKIFPRDQRSEQQVLEKLASRATRWTPAVVIREDCLLMEIAGSLKLYGGLQSLLISVDSWIQTEAHRFQTAVTPTPASAILSARAGRTLC
;
A
#
# COMPACT_ATOMS: atom_id res chain seq x y z
N VAL A 1 23.58 0.65 -42.21
CA VAL A 1 22.49 1.19 -41.37
C VAL A 1 22.85 0.87 -39.93
N THR A 2 23.30 1.87 -39.17
CA THR A 2 23.64 1.71 -37.75
C THR A 2 22.44 2.11 -36.92
N PHE A 3 22.05 1.22 -36.02
CA PHE A 3 21.01 1.44 -35.02
C PHE A 3 21.69 1.57 -33.66
N ASP A 4 21.40 2.67 -32.96
CA ASP A 4 21.65 2.82 -31.53
C ASP A 4 20.29 2.77 -30.84
N GLN A 5 20.19 1.98 -29.78
CA GLN A 5 18.94 1.77 -29.06
C GLN A 5 19.18 1.84 -27.55
N GLN A 6 19.34 3.05 -27.02
CA GLN A 6 19.06 3.32 -25.61
C GLN A 6 17.55 3.32 -25.37
N ARG A 7 16.92 2.14 -25.36
CA ARG A 7 15.52 2.05 -24.90
C ARG A 7 15.49 1.96 -23.38
N GLN A 8 14.91 2.99 -22.76
CA GLN A 8 14.49 2.97 -21.37
C GLN A 8 13.54 1.76 -21.18
N ALA A 9 13.99 0.78 -20.40
CA ALA A 9 13.23 -0.44 -20.17
C ALA A 9 12.20 -0.19 -19.05
N TYR A 10 10.92 -0.17 -19.40
CA TYR A 10 9.84 -0.15 -18.42
C TYR A 10 9.79 -1.47 -17.65
N ARG A 11 9.65 -1.38 -16.32
CA ARG A 11 9.53 -2.53 -15.42
C ARG A 11 8.18 -2.55 -14.73
N ILE A 12 7.68 -3.76 -14.46
CA ILE A 12 6.47 -3.97 -13.67
C ILE A 12 6.77 -3.62 -12.21
N THR A 13 6.02 -2.70 -11.61
CA THR A 13 6.19 -2.36 -10.18
C THR A 13 5.27 -3.18 -9.29
N THR A 14 4.05 -3.44 -9.75
CA THR A 14 2.98 -4.08 -8.98
C THR A 14 2.14 -4.95 -9.90
N VAL A 15 1.61 -6.05 -9.36
CA VAL A 15 0.71 -6.97 -10.07
C VAL A 15 -0.56 -7.19 -9.25
N ASN A 16 -1.68 -7.43 -9.92
CA ASN A 16 -2.89 -7.92 -9.26
C ASN A 16 -2.88 -9.45 -9.21
N ASP A 17 -3.84 -10.03 -8.48
CA ASP A 17 -3.88 -11.49 -8.27
C ASP A 17 -4.00 -12.28 -9.59
N ALA A 18 -4.74 -11.76 -10.57
CA ALA A 18 -4.87 -12.40 -11.89
C ALA A 18 -3.55 -12.41 -12.67
N ALA A 19 -2.80 -11.30 -12.66
CA ALA A 19 -1.49 -11.22 -13.29
C ALA A 19 -0.45 -12.09 -12.55
N ASP A 20 -0.53 -12.15 -11.22
CA ASP A 20 0.33 -13.00 -10.40
C ASP A 20 0.08 -14.51 -10.69
N GLN A 21 -1.19 -14.91 -10.81
CA GLN A 21 -1.55 -16.28 -11.21
C GLN A 21 -1.09 -16.62 -12.64
N ALA A 22 -1.02 -15.63 -13.53
CA ALA A 22 -0.46 -15.77 -14.88
C ALA A 22 1.08 -15.75 -14.92
N GLY A 23 1.74 -15.70 -13.76
CA GLY A 23 3.20 -15.75 -13.63
C GLY A 23 3.92 -14.41 -13.85
N ILE A 24 3.19 -13.29 -13.93
CA ILE A 24 3.80 -11.97 -14.00
C ILE A 24 4.27 -11.57 -12.60
N ARG A 25 5.51 -11.11 -12.48
CA ARG A 25 6.12 -10.68 -11.22
C ARG A 25 6.60 -9.22 -11.31
N PRO A 26 6.71 -8.51 -10.17
CA PRO A 26 7.44 -7.26 -10.12
C PRO A 26 8.88 -7.40 -10.65
N ASP A 27 9.45 -6.29 -11.10
CA ASP A 27 10.78 -6.15 -11.71
C ASP A 27 10.96 -6.81 -13.09
N MET A 28 9.98 -7.58 -13.57
CA MET A 28 9.96 -8.05 -14.96
C MET A 28 9.92 -6.87 -15.94
N THR A 29 10.62 -7.00 -17.07
CA THR A 29 10.50 -6.01 -18.15
C THR A 29 9.11 -6.07 -18.77
N LEU A 30 8.63 -4.92 -19.24
CA LEU A 30 7.34 -4.84 -19.92
C LEU A 30 7.26 -5.74 -21.17
N ALA A 31 8.39 -5.91 -21.86
CA ALA A 31 8.50 -6.78 -23.03
C ALA A 31 8.33 -8.25 -22.65
N THR A 32 9.02 -8.70 -21.59
CA THR A 32 8.89 -10.06 -21.05
C THR A 32 7.47 -10.34 -20.60
N ALA A 33 6.86 -9.43 -19.84
CA ALA A 33 5.49 -9.60 -19.34
C ALA A 33 4.46 -9.71 -20.48
N ARG A 34 4.60 -8.90 -21.54
CA ARG A 34 3.74 -8.97 -22.74
C ARG A 34 3.96 -10.23 -23.57
N ALA A 35 5.19 -10.76 -23.62
CA ALA A 35 5.47 -12.01 -24.30
C ALA A 35 4.80 -13.21 -23.58
N MET A 36 4.79 -13.20 -22.25
CA MET A 36 4.12 -14.23 -21.44
C MET A 36 2.59 -14.13 -21.51
N VAL A 37 2.05 -12.92 -21.43
CA VAL A 37 0.61 -12.67 -21.45
C VAL A 37 0.31 -11.58 -22.49
N PRO A 38 0.04 -11.94 -23.75
CA PRO A 38 -0.18 -10.96 -24.83
C PRO A 38 -1.35 -10.00 -24.58
N GLN A 39 -2.35 -10.43 -23.80
CA GLN A 39 -3.53 -9.63 -23.45
C GLN A 39 -3.36 -8.84 -22.14
N LEU A 40 -2.14 -8.73 -21.60
CA LEU A 40 -1.86 -8.05 -20.34
C LEU A 40 -2.26 -6.56 -20.42
N LYS A 41 -3.21 -6.16 -19.57
CA LYS A 41 -3.55 -4.74 -19.38
C LYS A 41 -2.49 -4.09 -18.51
N ILE A 42 -1.94 -2.98 -19.00
CA ILE A 42 -0.88 -2.22 -18.34
C ILE A 42 -1.40 -0.82 -18.08
N PHE A 43 -1.19 -0.34 -16.86
CA PHE A 43 -1.52 1.02 -16.44
C PHE A 43 -0.23 1.73 -16.05
N PRO A 44 0.04 2.94 -16.56
CA PRO A 44 1.16 3.73 -16.07
C PRO A 44 0.92 4.09 -14.61
N ARG A 45 1.98 4.02 -13.80
CA ARG A 45 1.91 4.39 -12.39
C ARG A 45 1.76 5.92 -12.27
N ASP A 46 0.66 6.37 -11.66
CA ASP A 46 0.46 7.77 -11.31
C ASP A 46 0.74 7.99 -9.82
N GLN A 47 2.01 8.23 -9.50
CA GLN A 47 2.46 8.47 -8.13
C GLN A 47 1.78 9.70 -7.50
N ARG A 48 1.38 10.68 -8.30
CA ARG A 48 0.71 11.87 -7.79
C ARG A 48 -0.70 11.54 -7.34
N SER A 49 -1.44 10.77 -8.14
CA SER A 49 -2.77 10.29 -7.76
C SER A 49 -2.72 9.38 -6.53
N GLU A 50 -1.75 8.46 -6.47
CA GLU A 50 -1.51 7.61 -5.29
C GLU A 50 -1.27 8.45 -4.03
N GLN A 51 -0.38 9.44 -4.12
CA GLN A 51 -0.05 10.32 -3.00
C GLN A 51 -1.27 11.15 -2.54
N GLN A 52 -2.08 11.65 -3.48
CA GLN A 52 -3.32 12.39 -3.15
C GLN A 52 -4.34 11.52 -2.41
N VAL A 53 -4.44 10.24 -2.78
CA VAL A 53 -5.29 9.28 -2.06
C VAL A 53 -4.75 9.08 -0.64
N LEU A 54 -3.45 8.86 -0.47
CA LEU A 54 -2.82 8.72 0.85
C LEU A 54 -3.03 9.96 1.73
N GLU A 55 -2.89 11.17 1.17
CA GLU A 55 -3.15 12.43 1.88
C GLU A 55 -4.59 12.55 2.34
N LYS A 56 -5.55 12.15 1.49
CA LYS A 56 -6.96 12.16 1.83
C LYS A 56 -7.28 11.17 2.95
N LEU A 57 -6.69 9.97 2.90
CA LEU A 57 -6.80 8.98 3.96
C LEU A 57 -6.15 9.48 5.26
N ALA A 58 -4.96 10.09 5.18
CA ALA A 58 -4.27 10.64 6.35
C ALA A 58 -5.08 11.74 7.03
N SER A 59 -5.70 12.63 6.24
CA SER A 59 -6.60 13.67 6.76
C SER A 59 -7.80 13.06 7.49
N ARG A 60 -8.43 12.02 6.93
CA ARG A 60 -9.55 11.32 7.61
C ARG A 60 -9.07 10.55 8.85
N ALA A 61 -7.85 10.01 8.80
CA ALA A 61 -7.20 9.31 9.90
C ALA A 61 -7.02 10.15 11.15
N THR A 62 -6.99 11.48 11.01
CA THR A 62 -6.91 12.41 12.15
C THR A 62 -8.05 12.27 13.15
N ARG A 63 -9.18 11.68 12.74
CA ARG A 63 -10.27 11.31 13.64
C ARG A 63 -9.78 10.47 14.82
N TRP A 64 -8.92 9.49 14.58
CA TRP A 64 -8.45 8.54 15.60
C TRP A 64 -7.25 9.06 16.38
N THR A 65 -6.37 9.82 15.75
CA THR A 65 -5.22 10.45 16.41
C THR A 65 -4.76 11.65 15.60
N PRO A 66 -4.33 12.76 16.22
CA PRO A 66 -3.69 13.85 15.48
C PRO A 66 -2.32 13.47 14.93
N ALA A 67 -1.69 12.40 15.45
CA ALA A 67 -0.36 11.96 15.06
C ALA A 67 -0.40 10.94 13.90
N VAL A 68 -0.71 11.45 12.70
CA VAL A 68 -0.74 10.68 11.45
C VAL A 68 0.39 11.09 10.54
N VAL A 69 1.08 10.11 9.96
CA VAL A 69 2.23 10.33 9.09
C VAL A 69 2.17 9.39 7.88
N ILE A 70 2.36 9.95 6.68
CA ILE A 70 2.51 9.16 5.46
C ILE A 70 3.97 8.70 5.34
N ARG A 71 4.19 7.42 5.05
CA ARG A 71 5.49 6.83 4.73
C ARG A 71 5.35 5.90 3.54
N GLU A 72 5.99 6.25 2.43
CA GLU A 72 5.92 5.47 1.19
C GLU A 72 4.46 5.19 0.78
N ASP A 73 4.03 3.94 0.91
CA ASP A 73 2.71 3.43 0.56
C ASP A 73 1.79 3.18 1.77
N CYS A 74 2.14 3.70 2.96
CA CYS A 74 1.41 3.43 4.19
C CYS A 74 1.13 4.67 5.06
N LEU A 75 0.14 4.51 5.95
CA LEU A 75 -0.17 5.47 7.01
C LEU A 75 0.31 4.93 8.36
N LEU A 76 1.09 5.74 9.06
CA LEU A 76 1.48 5.50 10.44
C LEU A 76 0.62 6.34 11.38
N MET A 77 0.15 5.72 12.45
CA MET A 77 -0.67 6.35 13.47
C MET A 77 -0.09 6.05 14.85
N GLU A 78 0.26 7.10 15.60
CA GLU A 78 0.55 6.97 17.03
C GLU A 78 -0.79 7.02 17.78
N ILE A 79 -1.16 5.96 18.47
CA ILE A 79 -2.51 5.77 19.03
C ILE A 79 -2.55 5.76 20.56
N ALA A 80 -1.41 5.74 21.25
CA ALA A 80 -1.35 5.58 22.70
C ALA A 80 -2.13 6.69 23.41
N GLY A 81 -1.99 7.95 22.96
CA GLY A 81 -2.72 9.09 23.51
C GLY A 81 -4.24 9.01 23.32
N SER A 82 -4.69 8.29 22.29
CA SER A 82 -6.11 8.18 21.93
C SER A 82 -6.83 6.99 22.57
N LEU A 83 -6.10 6.02 23.14
CA LEU A 83 -6.71 4.78 23.65
C LEU A 83 -7.82 5.04 24.66
N LYS A 84 -7.62 5.98 25.59
CA LYS A 84 -8.62 6.31 26.62
C LYS A 84 -9.92 6.87 26.01
N LEU A 85 -9.81 7.71 24.98
CA LEU A 85 -10.95 8.31 24.29
C LEU A 85 -11.81 7.25 23.60
N TYR A 86 -11.17 6.21 23.07
CA TYR A 86 -11.82 5.17 22.30
C TYR A 86 -12.16 3.91 23.11
N GLY A 87 -11.99 3.91 24.43
CA GLY A 87 -12.32 2.77 25.29
C GLY A 87 -11.30 1.62 25.22
N GLY A 88 -10.06 1.92 24.84
CA GLY A 88 -8.95 0.97 24.76
C GLY A 88 -8.58 0.57 23.33
N LEU A 89 -7.52 -0.24 23.23
CA LEU A 89 -6.93 -0.65 21.95
C LEU A 89 -7.93 -1.40 21.06
N GLN A 90 -8.60 -2.41 21.59
CA GLN A 90 -9.50 -3.26 20.78
C GLN A 90 -10.64 -2.46 20.13
N SER A 91 -11.30 -1.59 20.90
CA SER A 91 -12.37 -0.73 20.40
C SER A 91 -11.87 0.26 19.32
N LEU A 92 -10.68 0.82 19.52
CA LEU A 92 -10.04 1.66 18.51
C LEU A 92 -9.76 0.89 17.22
N LEU A 93 -9.19 -0.32 17.32
CA LEU A 93 -8.85 -1.14 16.15
C LEU A 93 -10.08 -1.57 15.37
N ILE A 94 -11.16 -1.97 16.04
CA ILE A 94 -12.44 -2.28 15.38
C ILE A 94 -12.95 -1.07 14.58
N SER A 95 -12.84 0.13 15.16
CA SER A 95 -13.28 1.36 14.51
C SER A 95 -12.44 1.74 13.30
N VAL A 96 -11.11 1.60 13.42
CA VAL A 96 -10.16 1.86 12.32
C VAL A 96 -10.34 0.83 11.20
N ASP A 97 -10.48 -0.45 11.56
CA ASP A 97 -10.64 -1.55 10.61
C ASP A 97 -11.95 -1.39 9.81
N SER A 98 -13.05 -1.09 10.51
CA SER A 98 -14.34 -0.79 9.87
C SER A 98 -14.24 0.38 8.90
N TRP A 99 -13.47 1.42 9.25
CA TRP A 99 -13.26 2.56 8.37
C TRP A 99 -12.43 2.20 7.14
N ILE A 100 -11.27 1.58 7.32
CA ILE A 100 -10.35 1.33 6.19
C ILE A 100 -10.96 0.34 5.18
N GLN A 101 -11.81 -0.60 5.64
CA GLN A 101 -12.60 -1.46 4.75
C GLN A 101 -13.53 -0.70 3.80
N THR A 102 -14.00 0.50 4.19
CA THR A 102 -14.84 1.34 3.32
C THR A 102 -14.04 2.22 2.36
N GLU A 103 -12.76 2.43 2.64
CA GLU A 103 -11.91 3.37 1.92
C GLU A 103 -10.93 2.70 0.96
N ALA A 104 -10.50 1.48 1.27
CA ALA A 104 -9.44 0.79 0.54
C ALA A 104 -9.85 -0.66 0.20
N HIS A 105 -9.63 -1.06 -1.06
CA HIS A 105 -9.91 -2.41 -1.53
C HIS A 105 -8.90 -3.46 -1.06
N ARG A 106 -7.65 -3.04 -0.85
CA ARG A 106 -6.58 -3.91 -0.38
C ARG A 106 -5.74 -3.14 0.63
N PHE A 107 -5.69 -3.63 1.85
CA PHE A 107 -4.95 -3.02 2.94
C PHE A 107 -4.45 -4.11 3.88
N GLN A 108 -3.44 -3.76 4.68
CA GLN A 108 -3.01 -4.55 5.81
C GLN A 108 -2.78 -3.61 6.99
N THR A 109 -3.24 -4.03 8.16
CA THR A 109 -3.01 -3.32 9.43
C THR A 109 -2.10 -4.14 10.33
N ALA A 110 -1.29 -3.44 11.13
CA ALA A 110 -0.48 -4.02 12.19
C ALA A 110 -0.29 -2.98 13.29
N VAL A 111 -0.27 -3.44 14.54
CA VAL A 111 -0.02 -2.59 15.71
C VAL A 111 1.18 -3.13 16.43
N THR A 112 2.21 -2.30 16.57
CA THR A 112 3.42 -2.69 17.28
C THR A 112 4.01 -1.48 18.02
N PRO A 113 4.93 -1.69 18.98
CA PRO A 113 5.47 -0.60 19.79
C PRO A 113 6.31 0.44 19.02
N THR A 114 6.71 0.17 17.78
CA THR A 114 7.54 1.09 17.00
C THR A 114 7.06 1.23 15.55
N PRO A 115 7.21 2.40 14.92
CA PRO A 115 6.83 2.61 13.52
C PRO A 115 7.47 1.61 12.56
N ALA A 116 8.77 1.31 12.73
CA ALA A 116 9.49 0.40 11.87
C ALA A 116 8.95 -1.04 11.94
N SER A 117 8.62 -1.53 13.15
CA SER A 117 8.04 -2.86 13.31
C SER A 117 6.61 -2.94 12.78
N ALA A 118 5.85 -1.83 12.83
CA ALA A 118 4.49 -1.77 12.30
C ALA A 118 4.51 -1.91 10.77
N ILE A 119 5.39 -1.15 10.10
CA ILE A 119 5.58 -1.24 8.64
C ILE A 119 5.99 -2.66 8.24
N LEU A 120 6.99 -3.22 8.91
CA LEU A 120 7.48 -4.56 8.59
C LEU A 120 6.40 -5.63 8.78
N SER A 121 5.62 -5.54 9.86
CA SER A 121 4.56 -6.50 10.17
C SER A 121 3.41 -6.40 9.17
N ALA A 122 2.99 -5.18 8.83
CA ALA A 122 1.99 -4.95 7.78
C ALA A 122 2.47 -5.48 6.43
N ARG A 123 3.73 -5.23 6.03
CA ARG A 123 4.27 -5.77 4.77
C ARG A 123 4.37 -7.30 4.76
N ALA A 124 4.63 -7.90 5.92
CA ALA A 124 4.70 -9.35 6.06
C ALA A 124 3.31 -10.02 6.13
N GLY A 125 2.20 -9.27 6.05
CA GLY A 125 0.86 -9.81 6.23
C GLY A 125 0.60 -10.32 7.65
N ARG A 126 1.35 -9.82 8.64
CA ARG A 126 1.23 -10.23 10.04
C ARG A 126 0.47 -9.18 10.81
N THR A 127 -0.73 -9.55 11.26
CA THR A 127 -1.46 -8.78 12.28
C THR A 127 -0.84 -9.10 13.63
N LEU A 128 0.03 -8.22 14.10
CA LEU A 128 0.47 -8.22 15.50
C LEU A 128 -0.41 -7.24 16.28
N CYS A 129 -0.87 -7.67 17.45
CA CYS A 129 -1.57 -6.88 18.46
C CYS A 129 -0.99 -7.26 19.83
#